data_AF-A0A660QRA3-F1
#
_entry.id   AF-A0A660QRA3-F1
#
_cell.length_a   1.000
_cell.length_b   1.000
_cell.length_c   1.000
_cell.angle_alpha   90.00
_cell.angle_beta   90.00
_cell.angle_gamma   90.00
#
_symmetry.space_group_name_H-M   'P 1'
#
loop_
_entity.id
_entity.type
_entity.pdbx_description
1 polymer ?
#
loop_
_entity_poly.entity_id
_entity_poly.type
_entity_poly.pdbx_seq_one_letter_code
_entity_poly.pdbx_strand_id
1 'polypeptide(L)'
;MENFSVEKQCVVKVSSDTYIVVFKENISHEFGQFVMIQTTSLTRKPFMLGTWENKTAISVQVKGHGTRNIVTCENKLQLHGPLGKAISIPSGKGIAVVSISCLATAIELHNATNCDVLIGSKRPICFNLPFRQCVKDSEFSKALKSTDFSLYDWY
;
A
#
# COMPACT_ATOMS: atom_id res chain seq x y z
N MET A 1 11.62 -12.77 -15.78
CA MET A 1 11.60 -12.48 -14.33
C MET A 1 12.89 -11.76 -14.02
N GLU A 2 12.83 -10.49 -13.62
CA GLU A 2 14.01 -9.60 -13.73
C GLU A 2 14.40 -9.03 -12.37
N ASN A 3 15.71 -8.96 -12.12
CA ASN A 3 16.25 -8.13 -11.07
C ASN A 3 16.51 -6.76 -11.69
N PHE A 4 16.04 -5.71 -11.05
CA PHE A 4 16.23 -4.35 -11.52
C PHE A 4 16.39 -3.42 -10.32
N SER A 5 16.78 -2.19 -10.59
CA SER A 5 16.98 -1.20 -9.56
C SER A 5 16.15 0.04 -9.84
N VAL A 6 15.55 0.56 -8.77
CA VAL A 6 14.74 1.78 -8.83
C VAL A 6 15.26 2.80 -7.85
N GLU A 7 15.14 4.07 -8.22
CA GLU A 7 15.42 5.19 -7.35
C GLU A 7 14.14 5.70 -6.69
N LYS A 8 14.27 6.09 -5.43
CA LYS A 8 13.19 6.81 -4.75
C LYS A 8 13.06 8.21 -5.33
N GLN A 9 11.85 8.59 -5.67
CA GLN A 9 11.50 9.98 -5.92
C GLN A 9 11.29 10.72 -4.60
N CYS A 10 10.44 10.17 -3.73
CA CYS A 10 10.17 10.74 -2.42
C CYS A 10 9.67 9.67 -1.45
N VAL A 11 9.64 10.04 -0.17
CA VAL A 11 9.13 9.21 0.92
C VAL A 11 8.12 10.04 1.70
N VAL A 12 6.87 9.60 1.70
CA VAL A 12 5.76 10.28 2.39
C VAL A 12 5.53 9.57 3.71
N LYS A 13 5.61 10.32 4.82
CA LYS A 13 5.30 9.79 6.15
C LYS A 13 3.79 9.82 6.37
N VAL A 14 3.17 8.65 6.47
CA VAL A 14 1.72 8.47 6.62
C VAL A 14 1.32 8.36 8.09
N SER A 15 2.12 7.69 8.90
CA SER A 15 1.96 7.59 10.35
C SER A 15 3.34 7.61 11.01
N SER A 16 3.42 7.44 12.34
CA SER A 16 4.72 7.34 13.01
C SER A 16 5.57 6.14 12.55
N ASP A 17 4.96 5.09 12.00
CA ASP A 17 5.62 3.86 11.57
C ASP A 17 5.28 3.40 10.14
N THR A 18 4.41 4.11 9.42
CA THR A 18 4.02 3.78 8.05
C THR A 18 4.39 4.90 7.09
N TYR A 19 4.97 4.52 5.96
CA TYR A 19 5.46 5.40 4.93
C TYR A 19 5.02 4.91 3.56
N ILE A 20 4.97 5.82 2.59
CA ILE A 20 4.88 5.49 1.18
C ILE A 20 6.21 5.83 0.54
N VAL A 21 6.77 4.89 -0.19
CA VAL A 21 7.97 5.09 -1.01
C VAL A 21 7.51 5.20 -2.46
N VAL A 22 7.71 6.36 -3.06
CA VAL A 22 7.36 6.63 -4.46
C VAL A 22 8.61 6.44 -5.30
N PHE A 23 8.52 5.67 -6.38
CA PHE A 23 9.64 5.43 -7.29
C PHE A 23 9.71 6.48 -8.40
N LYS A 24 10.91 6.77 -8.88
CA LYS A 24 11.10 7.61 -10.08
C LYS A 24 10.68 6.84 -11.33
N GLU A 25 11.03 5.57 -11.38
CA GLU A 25 10.71 4.65 -12.46
C GLU A 25 9.26 4.17 -12.35
N ASN A 26 8.60 4.05 -13.50
CA ASN A 26 7.30 3.39 -13.57
C ASN A 26 7.52 1.87 -13.72
N ILE A 27 7.02 1.10 -12.75
CA ILE A 27 7.09 -0.37 -12.82
C ILE A 27 5.80 -0.86 -13.45
N SER A 28 5.87 -1.39 -14.67
CA SER A 28 4.70 -2.02 -15.30
C SER A 28 4.25 -3.22 -14.47
N HIS A 29 3.01 -3.21 -13.99
CA HIS A 29 2.42 -4.27 -13.19
C HIS A 29 0.91 -4.30 -13.34
N GLU A 30 0.31 -5.43 -12.94
CA GLU A 30 -1.12 -5.60 -12.81
C GLU A 30 -1.52 -5.54 -11.33
N PHE A 31 -2.77 -5.15 -11.06
CA PHE A 31 -3.29 -5.07 -9.71
C PHE A 31 -3.13 -6.41 -8.97
N GLY A 32 -2.64 -6.35 -7.72
CA GLY A 32 -2.37 -7.52 -6.90
C GLY A 32 -0.95 -8.09 -7.03
N GLN A 33 -0.12 -7.55 -7.93
CA GLN A 33 1.29 -7.93 -8.01
C GLN A 33 2.14 -7.21 -6.96
N PHE A 34 3.31 -7.78 -6.68
CA PHE A 34 4.24 -7.28 -5.68
C PHE A 34 5.69 -7.37 -6.16
N VAL A 35 6.60 -6.72 -5.45
CA VAL A 35 8.05 -6.84 -5.66
C VAL A 35 8.73 -7.36 -4.41
N MET A 36 9.81 -8.11 -4.59
CA MET A 36 10.72 -8.42 -3.49
C MET A 36 11.79 -7.35 -3.43
N ILE A 37 11.94 -6.69 -2.28
CA ILE A 37 12.97 -5.68 -2.06
C ILE A 37 14.08 -6.26 -1.21
N GLN A 38 15.30 -6.12 -1.71
CA GLN A 38 16.53 -6.43 -1.01
C GLN A 38 17.24 -5.14 -0.63
N THR A 39 17.68 -5.07 0.63
CA THR A 39 18.60 -4.03 1.11
C THR A 39 19.88 -4.70 1.59
N THR A 40 20.92 -3.92 1.85
CA THR A 40 22.14 -4.40 2.52
C THR A 40 21.88 -5.11 3.85
N SER A 41 20.78 -4.76 4.53
CA SER A 41 20.39 -5.27 5.85
C SER A 41 19.15 -6.16 5.85
N LEU A 42 18.60 -6.49 4.68
CA LEU A 42 17.33 -7.20 4.55
C LEU A 42 17.39 -8.27 3.47
N THR A 43 17.27 -9.53 3.88
CA THR A 43 16.97 -10.64 2.97
C THR A 43 15.58 -10.42 2.39
N ARG A 44 15.51 -10.29 1.05
CA ARG A 44 14.33 -10.08 0.19
C ARG A 44 12.97 -10.17 0.92
N LYS A 45 12.24 -9.05 1.00
CA LYS A 45 10.87 -9.01 1.54
C LYS A 45 9.85 -8.53 0.51
N PRO A 46 8.64 -9.09 0.50
CA PRO A 46 7.60 -8.71 -0.44
C PRO A 46 6.95 -7.37 -0.04
N PHE A 47 6.64 -6.55 -1.05
CA PHE A 47 5.85 -5.33 -0.92
C PHE A 47 4.89 -5.25 -2.11
N MET A 48 3.59 -5.13 -1.81
CA MET A 48 2.58 -4.94 -2.84
C MET A 48 2.89 -3.66 -3.62
N LEU A 49 2.82 -3.76 -4.93
CA LEU A 49 2.82 -2.57 -5.78
C LEU A 49 1.46 -1.87 -5.64
N GLY A 50 1.49 -0.58 -5.91
CA GLY A 50 0.35 0.31 -5.83
C GLY A 50 0.72 1.67 -6.39
N THR A 51 -0.10 2.67 -6.07
CA THR A 51 0.12 4.02 -6.60
C THR A 51 0.05 5.10 -5.53
N TRP A 52 0.77 6.19 -5.77
CA TRP A 52 0.65 7.46 -5.07
C TRP A 52 0.85 8.60 -6.06
N GLU A 53 -0.11 9.52 -6.14
CA GLU A 53 -0.08 10.65 -7.11
C GLU A 53 0.23 10.18 -8.55
N ASN A 54 -0.43 9.10 -8.98
CA ASN A 54 -0.26 8.48 -10.31
C ASN A 54 1.15 7.94 -10.60
N LYS A 55 1.97 7.70 -9.58
CA LYS A 55 3.27 7.02 -9.71
C LYS A 55 3.28 5.70 -8.98
N THR A 56 4.08 4.74 -9.48
CA THR A 56 4.31 3.48 -8.78
C THR A 56 4.86 3.76 -7.39
N ALA A 57 4.25 3.14 -6.39
CA ALA A 57 4.64 3.27 -5.02
C ALA A 57 4.45 1.97 -4.25
N ILE A 58 5.08 1.91 -3.08
CA ILE A 58 4.82 0.86 -2.10
C ILE A 58 4.51 1.49 -0.75
N SER A 59 3.66 0.83 0.03
CA SER A 59 3.48 1.14 1.44
C SER A 59 4.42 0.30 2.30
N VAL A 60 5.15 0.95 3.20
CA VAL A 60 6.14 0.33 4.07
C VAL A 60 5.81 0.65 5.52
N GLN A 61 5.49 -0.39 6.30
CA GLN A 61 5.46 -0.27 7.75
C GLN A 61 6.83 -0.67 8.33
N VAL A 62 7.43 0.21 9.11
CA VAL A 62 8.71 -0.03 9.78
C VAL A 62 8.49 -1.00 10.94
N LYS A 63 8.94 -2.25 10.77
CA LYS A 63 8.92 -3.31 11.80
C LYS A 63 10.29 -3.62 12.37
N GLY A 64 11.36 -3.34 11.64
CA GLY A 64 12.73 -3.58 12.06
C GLY A 64 13.75 -2.86 11.18
N HIS A 65 15.03 -3.19 11.36
CA HIS A 65 16.15 -2.53 10.69
C HIS A 65 16.00 -2.54 9.16
N GLY A 66 15.68 -3.69 8.56
CA GLY A 66 15.55 -3.79 7.10
C GLY A 66 14.46 -2.88 6.51
N THR A 67 13.25 -2.90 7.07
CA THR A 67 12.16 -2.01 6.63
C THR A 67 12.47 -0.53 6.89
N ARG A 68 13.25 -0.24 7.94
CA ARG A 68 13.70 1.14 8.22
C ARG A 68 14.64 1.62 7.11
N ASN A 69 15.60 0.80 6.70
CA ASN A 69 16.54 1.16 5.63
C ASN A 69 15.85 1.42 4.29
N ILE A 70 14.80 0.66 3.97
CA ILE A 70 13.93 0.93 2.80
C ILE A 70 13.33 2.32 2.86
N VAL A 71 13.12 2.91 4.02
CA VAL A 71 12.52 4.25 4.15
C VAL A 71 13.61 5.32 4.25
N THR A 72 14.61 5.13 5.11
CA THR A 72 15.48 6.24 5.57
C THR A 72 16.87 6.30 4.93
N CYS A 73 17.43 5.18 4.47
CA CYS A 73 18.88 5.12 4.18
C CYS A 73 19.19 4.90 2.69
N GLU A 74 18.46 4.02 2.02
CA GLU A 74 18.82 3.62 0.65
C GLU A 74 18.03 4.43 -0.39
N ASN A 75 18.68 5.31 -1.17
CA ASN A 75 18.00 6.03 -2.24
C ASN A 75 17.70 5.15 -3.47
N LYS A 76 18.51 4.12 -3.67
CA LYS A 76 18.39 3.15 -4.76
C LYS A 76 18.12 1.77 -4.19
N LEU A 77 17.04 1.14 -4.60
CA LEU A 77 16.58 -0.16 -4.10
C LEU A 77 16.80 -1.24 -5.15
N GLN A 78 17.12 -2.45 -4.70
CA GLN A 78 17.18 -3.64 -5.56
C GLN A 78 15.88 -4.40 -5.47
N LEU A 79 15.20 -4.52 -6.60
CA LEU A 79 13.88 -5.14 -6.72
C LEU A 79 13.96 -6.41 -7.55
N HIS A 80 13.04 -7.32 -7.26
CA HIS A 80 12.76 -8.49 -8.07
C HIS A 80 11.24 -8.61 -8.28
N GLY A 81 10.80 -8.51 -9.52
CA GLY A 81 9.38 -8.57 -9.88
C GLY A 81 9.03 -7.93 -11.23
N PRO A 82 7.76 -7.52 -11.44
CA PRO A 82 6.62 -7.84 -10.58
C PRO A 82 6.43 -9.36 -10.44
N LEU A 83 5.89 -9.77 -9.29
CA LEU A 83 5.60 -11.16 -8.93
C LEU A 83 4.14 -11.30 -8.51
N GLY A 84 3.67 -12.54 -8.46
CA GLY A 84 2.27 -12.85 -8.18
C GLY A 84 1.42 -12.83 -9.46
N LYS A 85 0.23 -13.43 -9.35
CA LYS A 85 -0.78 -13.35 -10.41
C LYS A 85 -1.59 -12.08 -10.21
N ALA A 86 -1.98 -11.45 -11.32
CA ALA A 86 -2.98 -10.40 -11.29
C ALA A 86 -4.25 -10.89 -10.59
N ILE A 87 -4.86 -10.00 -9.82
CA ILE A 87 -6.16 -10.24 -9.19
C ILE A 87 -7.23 -9.67 -10.12
N SER A 88 -8.15 -10.54 -10.54
CA SER A 88 -9.36 -10.11 -11.24
C SER A 88 -10.28 -9.42 -10.24
N ILE A 89 -10.60 -8.15 -10.49
CA ILE A 89 -11.47 -7.38 -9.62
C ILE A 89 -12.93 -7.63 -10.05
N PRO A 90 -13.84 -8.01 -9.14
CA PRO A 90 -15.23 -8.25 -9.50
C PRO A 90 -15.90 -6.98 -10.04
N SER A 91 -16.91 -7.16 -10.89
CA SER A 91 -17.76 -6.06 -11.31
C SER A 91 -18.71 -5.62 -10.20
N GLY A 92 -19.23 -4.39 -10.30
CA GLY A 92 -20.17 -3.84 -9.33
C GLY A 92 -19.50 -2.96 -8.26
N LYS A 93 -20.29 -2.53 -7.29
CA LYS A 93 -19.89 -1.64 -6.22
C LYS A 93 -19.11 -2.41 -5.15
N GLY A 94 -17.85 -2.05 -4.96
CA GLY A 94 -16.98 -2.67 -3.97
C GLY A 94 -16.67 -1.79 -2.76
N ILE A 95 -16.23 -2.42 -1.67
CA ILE A 95 -15.52 -1.74 -0.57
C ILE A 95 -14.23 -2.48 -0.21
N ALA A 96 -13.11 -1.77 -0.17
CA ALA A 96 -11.84 -2.29 0.30
C ALA A 96 -11.62 -1.97 1.78
N VAL A 97 -11.51 -3.00 2.62
CA VAL A 97 -11.17 -2.86 4.04
C VAL A 97 -9.69 -3.17 4.24
N VAL A 98 -8.88 -2.15 4.52
CA VAL A 98 -7.40 -2.28 4.48
C VAL A 98 -6.71 -1.71 5.72
N SER A 99 -5.55 -2.27 6.03
CA SER A 99 -4.59 -1.62 6.94
C SER A 99 -3.90 -0.46 6.23
N ILE A 100 -3.54 0.59 6.96
CA ILE A 100 -2.72 1.71 6.46
C ILE A 100 -1.41 1.26 5.79
N SER A 101 -0.89 0.08 6.17
CA SER A 101 0.29 -0.52 5.53
C SER A 101 0.06 -0.97 4.08
N CYS A 102 -1.17 -0.92 3.58
CA CYS A 102 -1.56 -1.27 2.20
C CYS A 102 -2.10 -0.05 1.43
N LEU A 103 -1.86 1.17 1.91
CA LEU A 103 -2.46 2.39 1.38
C LEU A 103 -2.22 2.61 -0.13
N ALA A 104 -1.00 2.38 -0.62
CA ALA A 104 -0.68 2.55 -2.03
C ALA A 104 -1.51 1.61 -2.93
N THR A 105 -1.68 0.36 -2.52
CA THR A 105 -2.50 -0.63 -3.23
C THR A 105 -3.99 -0.31 -3.13
N ALA A 106 -4.45 0.22 -1.99
CA ALA A 106 -5.83 0.66 -1.83
C ALA A 106 -6.18 1.86 -2.73
N ILE A 107 -5.26 2.80 -2.89
CA ILE A 107 -5.40 3.93 -3.83
C ILE A 107 -5.48 3.42 -5.26
N GLU A 108 -4.61 2.48 -5.64
CA GLU A 108 -4.65 1.88 -6.97
C GLU A 108 -6.00 1.18 -7.24
N LEU A 109 -6.48 0.35 -6.30
CA LEU A 109 -7.75 -0.33 -6.43
C LEU A 109 -8.92 0.67 -6.58
N HIS A 110 -8.92 1.71 -5.75
CA HIS A 110 -9.93 2.78 -5.83
C HIS A 110 -9.87 3.49 -7.18
N ASN A 111 -8.69 3.86 -7.67
CA ASN A 111 -8.55 4.53 -8.97
C ASN A 111 -9.00 3.64 -10.13
N ALA A 112 -8.79 2.31 -10.03
CA ALA A 112 -9.18 1.37 -11.06
C ALA A 112 -10.69 1.07 -11.10
N THR A 113 -11.38 1.13 -9.95
CA THR A 113 -12.74 0.59 -9.81
C THR A 113 -13.76 1.53 -9.18
N ASN A 114 -13.30 2.65 -8.63
CA ASN A 114 -14.10 3.57 -7.83
C ASN A 114 -14.77 2.88 -6.63
N CYS A 115 -14.14 1.83 -6.05
CA CYS A 115 -14.64 1.17 -4.84
C CYS A 115 -14.51 2.10 -3.63
N ASP A 116 -15.38 1.94 -2.63
CA ASP A 116 -15.19 2.61 -1.34
C ASP A 116 -13.95 2.06 -0.64
N VAL A 117 -13.30 2.86 0.20
CA VAL A 117 -12.13 2.42 0.98
C VAL A 117 -12.30 2.77 2.45
N LEU A 118 -12.16 1.75 3.30
CA LEU A 118 -12.09 1.87 4.75
C LEU A 118 -10.68 1.52 5.23
N ILE A 119 -9.98 2.51 5.76
CA ILE A 119 -8.60 2.36 6.24
C ILE A 119 -8.58 2.24 7.76
N GLY A 120 -8.07 1.12 8.25
CA GLY A 120 -7.72 0.92 9.65
C GLY A 120 -6.25 1.26 9.94
N SER A 121 -6.00 1.97 11.03
CA SER A 121 -4.65 2.22 11.53
C SER A 121 -4.60 2.08 13.05
N LYS A 122 -3.51 1.50 13.59
CA LYS A 122 -3.26 1.53 15.05
C LYS A 122 -2.79 2.90 15.54
N ARG A 123 -2.27 3.73 14.64
CA ARG A 123 -1.62 5.00 14.95
C ARG A 123 -2.26 6.16 14.19
N PRO A 124 -2.22 7.39 14.72
CA PRO A 124 -2.73 8.56 14.00
C PRO A 124 -2.08 8.70 12.62
N ILE A 125 -2.91 9.03 11.64
CA ILE A 125 -2.50 9.34 10.27
C ILE A 125 -2.11 10.82 10.23
N CYS A 126 -1.00 11.15 9.58
CA CYS A 126 -0.39 12.48 9.64
C CYS A 126 -1.12 13.55 8.82
N PHE A 127 -2.09 13.16 7.99
CA PHE A 127 -2.85 14.04 7.10
C PHE A 127 -4.17 13.39 6.71
N ASN A 128 -5.08 14.18 6.12
CA ASN A 128 -6.38 13.68 5.69
C ASN A 128 -6.24 12.89 4.39
N LEU A 129 -6.62 11.61 4.41
CA LEU A 129 -6.85 10.82 3.21
C LEU A 129 -8.28 11.03 2.68
N PRO A 130 -8.52 10.89 1.36
CA PRO A 130 -9.85 10.97 0.77
C PRO A 130 -10.71 9.72 1.03
N PHE A 131 -10.39 8.98 2.09
CA PHE A 131 -11.03 7.71 2.44
C PHE A 131 -11.52 7.75 3.88
N ARG A 132 -12.49 6.89 4.18
CA ARG A 132 -12.92 6.67 5.55
C ARG A 132 -11.76 6.07 6.33
N GLN A 133 -11.42 6.70 7.46
CA GLN A 133 -10.27 6.32 8.29
C GLN A 133 -10.74 6.00 9.70
N CYS A 134 -10.10 5.01 10.33
CA CYS A 134 -10.36 4.64 11.71
C CYS A 134 -9.04 4.40 12.44
N VAL A 135 -8.87 5.05 13.59
CA VAL A 135 -7.65 4.95 14.39
C VAL A 135 -7.96 4.16 15.67
N LYS A 136 -7.20 3.09 15.91
CA LYS A 136 -7.39 2.09 16.97
C LYS A 136 -8.55 1.12 16.71
N ASP A 137 -8.49 0.00 17.42
CA ASP A 137 -9.38 -1.14 17.24
C ASP A 137 -10.84 -0.80 17.57
N SER A 138 -11.10 0.12 18.51
CA SER A 138 -12.45 0.51 18.90
C SER A 138 -13.17 1.31 17.81
N GLU A 139 -12.48 2.24 17.14
CA GLU A 139 -13.03 2.99 16.01
C GLU A 139 -13.23 2.09 14.80
N PHE A 140 -12.24 1.22 14.51
CA PHE A 140 -12.35 0.26 13.43
C PHE A 140 -13.54 -0.69 13.63
N SER A 141 -13.71 -1.22 14.85
CA SER A 141 -14.85 -2.06 15.21
C SER A 141 -16.19 -1.33 15.07
N LYS A 142 -16.27 -0.06 15.49
CA LYS A 142 -17.46 0.77 15.28
C LYS A 142 -17.75 0.97 13.80
N ALA A 143 -16.72 1.23 13.01
CA ALA A 143 -16.86 1.46 11.58
C ALA A 143 -17.40 0.23 10.86
N LEU A 144 -16.83 -0.95 11.10
CA LEU A 144 -17.32 -2.21 10.55
C LEU A 144 -18.78 -2.47 10.91
N LYS A 145 -19.19 -2.26 12.17
CA LYS A 145 -20.59 -2.45 12.60
C LYS A 145 -21.56 -1.46 11.96
N SER A 146 -21.09 -0.25 11.64
CA SER A 146 -21.91 0.79 11.02
C SER A 146 -21.95 0.74 9.50
N THR A 147 -21.08 -0.05 8.87
CA THR A 147 -21.07 -0.21 7.41
C THR A 147 -22.16 -1.20 7.02
N ASP A 148 -23.09 -0.75 6.18
CA ASP A 148 -24.06 -1.64 5.56
C ASP A 148 -23.41 -2.38 4.39
N PHE A 149 -22.87 -3.56 4.68
CA PHE A 149 -22.22 -4.40 3.67
C PHE A 149 -23.18 -4.94 2.61
N SER A 150 -24.51 -4.88 2.83
CA SER A 150 -25.49 -5.31 1.83
C SER A 150 -25.59 -4.40 0.61
N LEU A 151 -25.01 -3.19 0.70
CA LEU A 151 -24.92 -2.23 -0.41
C LEU A 151 -23.76 -2.49 -1.37
N TYR A 152 -22.96 -3.53 -1.12
CA TYR A 152 -21.76 -3.84 -1.88
C TYR A 152 -21.88 -5.21 -2.54
N ASP A 153 -21.51 -5.28 -3.81
CA ASP A 153 -21.45 -6.53 -4.59
C ASP A 153 -20.25 -7.37 -4.16
N TRP A 154 -19.19 -6.72 -3.65
CA TRP A 154 -17.98 -7.37 -3.15
C TRP A 154 -17.27 -6.54 -2.06
N TYR A 155 -16.59 -7.23 -1.15
CA TYR A 155 -15.80 -6.64 -0.05
C TYR A 155 -14.68 -7.57 0.41
#